data_AF-A0A3A9YLM8-F1
#
_entry.id   AF-A0A3A9YLM8-F1
#
_cell.length_a   1.000
_cell.length_b   1.000
_cell.length_c   1.000
_cell.angle_alpha   90.00
_cell.angle_beta   90.00
_cell.angle_gamma   90.00
#
_symmetry.space_group_name_H-M   'P 1'
#
loop_
_entity.id
_entity.type
_entity.pdbx_description
1 polymer ?
#
loop_
_entity_poly.entity_id
_entity_poly.type
_entity_poly.pdbx_seq_one_letter_code
_entity_poly.pdbx_strand_id
1 'polypeptide(L)'
;MLPRDVTAGTAAFAAGLRAVVAGLDPAVGWYGAFAGRESEGLAAWLAGRELPPWDVVADLVGDLAMARGQEAAEEAAGRLRQAYEAVTRAQDALPGAGAALAARLAGLDRAALAARARREELAAARREALRAGRAAAAGRLAALGEWAGDDEARCAARQAELRSRLAALPPAHGPRQRPAARLGAGREAHPAGGEAVLPAGGQTAGGREPARADAGQARPQADGTPEAAGAPEAADAREGAGAAGHARARGDGGPRERTGARQAGAFRERAGARRAGAAAGAAGPEQGAAAEHGSEGAAPPQARRRPRGARFAGLATAAEDAAPAGNAEAHRAGAAGEPGGSGEAADPGAAGPRAAAAPTAAPPPGRVPPPSGSRFAGALRADAPRRRERSERRERGRQSAEEHERAAAETALRLRRLRAEGSSAAAHVLLSEAAGGPAARLPLLAAALERHGLAADVATLLWEAASLPPGELAAAAEALAAAGRAADCGRLLRQGAARPAAEAGLIAARLCSAGRREEAVTLLSSLVRARGAEEAARAAAQDPRAVAPVLLDAARRVSPRHHYAVTSELRRAGVAT
;
A
#
# COMPACT_ATOMS: atom_id res chain seq x y z
N MET A 1 4.67 33.03 -7.67
CA MET A 1 5.78 32.82 -8.62
C MET A 1 7.06 32.85 -7.81
N LEU A 2 7.85 31.77 -7.79
CA LEU A 2 9.09 31.73 -7.00
C LEU A 2 10.13 32.69 -7.62
N PRO A 3 11.04 33.29 -6.81
CA PRO A 3 12.13 34.10 -7.34
C PRO A 3 13.01 33.29 -8.30
N ARG A 4 13.54 33.96 -9.33
CA ARG A 4 14.40 33.32 -10.34
C ARG A 4 15.58 32.56 -9.74
N ASP A 5 16.17 33.07 -8.66
CA ASP A 5 17.32 32.45 -7.99
C ASP A 5 16.96 31.11 -7.33
N VAL A 6 15.77 31.02 -6.72
CA VAL A 6 15.26 29.77 -6.13
C VAL A 6 14.99 28.74 -7.23
N THR A 7 14.39 29.16 -8.34
CA THR A 7 14.11 28.27 -9.49
C THR A 7 15.38 27.79 -10.19
N ALA A 8 16.35 28.68 -10.41
CA ALA A 8 17.64 28.30 -11.01
C ALA A 8 18.44 27.36 -10.10
N GLY A 9 18.50 27.66 -8.81
CA GLY A 9 19.18 26.81 -7.83
C GLY A 9 18.55 25.42 -7.69
N THR A 10 17.21 25.33 -7.66
CA THR A 10 16.49 24.04 -7.59
C THR A 10 16.71 23.21 -8.86
N ALA A 11 16.73 23.82 -10.04
CA ALA A 11 17.04 23.13 -11.28
C ALA A 11 18.48 22.59 -11.32
N ALA A 12 19.45 23.38 -10.84
CA ALA A 12 20.86 22.97 -10.74
C ALA A 12 21.04 21.81 -9.74
N PHE A 13 20.40 21.90 -8.57
CA PHE A 13 20.39 20.80 -7.60
C PHE A 13 19.78 19.52 -8.19
N ALA A 14 18.63 19.63 -8.86
CA ALA A 14 17.97 18.49 -9.48
C ALA A 14 18.82 17.85 -10.58
N ALA A 15 19.61 18.63 -11.33
CA ALA A 15 20.57 18.09 -12.28
C ALA A 15 21.67 17.25 -11.61
N GLY A 16 22.23 17.74 -10.50
CA GLY A 16 23.18 16.98 -9.68
C GLY A 16 22.56 15.70 -9.12
N LEU A 17 21.32 15.77 -8.63
CA LEU A 17 20.62 14.61 -8.09
C LEU A 17 20.36 13.54 -9.16
N ARG A 18 19.95 13.94 -10.37
CA ARG A 18 19.80 13.03 -11.51
C ARG A 18 21.12 12.35 -11.88
N ALA A 19 22.25 13.05 -11.78
CA ALA A 19 23.55 12.45 -12.04
C ALA A 19 23.92 11.37 -11.01
N VAL A 20 23.61 11.58 -9.73
CA VAL A 20 23.77 10.55 -8.68
C VAL A 20 22.91 9.34 -8.98
N VAL A 21 21.60 9.56 -9.21
CA VAL A 21 20.65 8.47 -9.46
C VAL A 21 20.97 7.68 -10.73
N ALA A 22 21.48 8.33 -11.79
CA ALA A 22 21.93 7.64 -13.00
C ALA A 22 23.10 6.67 -12.76
N GLY A 23 23.85 6.87 -11.66
CA GLY A 23 24.92 5.98 -11.23
C GLY A 23 24.46 4.77 -10.41
N LEU A 24 23.18 4.70 -10.06
CA LEU A 24 22.58 3.69 -9.18
C LEU A 24 21.69 2.73 -9.97
N ASP A 25 21.62 1.46 -9.53
CA ASP A 25 20.71 0.47 -10.07
C ASP A 25 19.37 0.52 -9.32
N PRO A 26 18.23 0.76 -9.99
CA PRO A 26 16.92 0.84 -9.36
C PRO A 26 16.40 -0.50 -8.81
N ALA A 27 17.03 -1.63 -9.11
CA ALA A 27 16.62 -2.95 -8.63
C ALA A 27 17.29 -3.36 -7.31
N VAL A 28 18.30 -2.62 -6.84
CA VAL A 28 19.11 -2.99 -5.66
C VAL A 28 19.37 -1.79 -4.74
N GLY A 29 19.84 -2.07 -3.53
CA GLY A 29 20.22 -1.05 -2.57
C GLY A 29 19.03 -0.34 -1.92
N TRP A 30 19.34 0.71 -1.15
CA TRP A 30 18.34 1.54 -0.50
C TRP A 30 17.52 2.32 -1.53
N TYR A 31 18.13 2.80 -2.61
CA TYR A 31 17.50 3.53 -3.70
C TYR A 31 16.36 2.74 -4.34
N GLY A 32 16.56 1.45 -4.65
CA GLY A 32 15.51 0.62 -5.22
C GLY A 32 14.32 0.42 -4.26
N ALA A 33 14.61 0.12 -2.99
CA ALA A 33 13.57 -0.02 -1.96
C ALA A 33 12.81 1.29 -1.70
N PHE A 34 13.53 2.42 -1.70
CA PHE A 34 12.98 3.75 -1.51
C PHE A 34 12.12 4.20 -2.70
N ALA A 35 12.60 4.01 -3.93
CA ALA A 35 11.89 4.39 -5.15
C ALA A 35 10.55 3.65 -5.31
N GLY A 36 10.47 2.40 -4.86
CA GLY A 36 9.21 1.64 -4.82
C GLY A 36 8.20 2.17 -3.81
N ARG A 37 8.64 2.82 -2.73
CA ARG A 37 7.79 3.35 -1.65
C ARG A 37 7.39 4.81 -1.86
N GLU A 38 8.29 5.65 -2.35
CA GLU A 38 8.17 7.12 -2.43
C GLU A 38 8.33 7.62 -3.88
N SER A 39 7.60 7.02 -4.81
CA SER A 39 7.76 7.28 -6.25
C SER A 39 7.38 8.70 -6.67
N GLU A 40 6.33 9.28 -6.08
CA GLU A 40 5.85 10.62 -6.43
C GLU A 40 6.78 11.73 -5.92
N GLY A 41 7.25 11.62 -4.67
CA GLY A 41 8.22 12.54 -4.08
C GLY A 41 9.55 12.52 -4.83
N LEU A 42 10.07 11.33 -5.12
CA LEU A 42 11.27 11.16 -5.94
C LEU A 42 11.11 11.81 -7.32
N ALA A 43 9.98 11.61 -7.99
CA ALA A 43 9.70 12.22 -9.28
C ALA A 43 9.65 13.76 -9.21
N ALA A 44 9.12 14.33 -8.13
CA ALA A 44 9.09 15.78 -7.91
C ALA A 44 10.50 16.37 -7.71
N TRP A 45 11.36 15.70 -6.97
CA TRP A 45 12.74 16.13 -6.72
C TRP A 45 13.62 16.02 -7.96
N LEU A 46 13.51 14.90 -8.68
CA LEU A 46 14.23 14.71 -9.95
C LEU A 46 13.76 15.68 -11.03
N ALA A 47 12.52 16.15 -10.98
CA ALA A 47 12.01 17.20 -11.86
C ALA A 47 12.39 18.62 -11.41
N GLY A 48 13.00 18.79 -10.23
CA GLY A 48 13.34 20.10 -9.66
C GLY A 48 12.14 20.94 -9.25
N ARG A 49 10.97 20.31 -9.04
CA ARG A 49 9.77 21.01 -8.53
C ARG A 49 9.88 21.29 -7.03
N GLU A 50 10.59 20.43 -6.31
CA GLU A 50 10.78 20.50 -4.88
C GLU A 50 12.21 20.10 -4.51
N LEU A 51 12.68 20.59 -3.37
CA LEU A 51 13.97 20.19 -2.81
C LEU A 51 13.75 18.98 -1.88
N PRO A 52 14.48 17.85 -2.08
CA PRO A 52 14.37 16.69 -1.20
C PRO A 52 14.88 17.02 0.20
N PRO A 53 14.42 16.31 1.25
CA PRO A 53 15.11 16.35 2.54
C PRO A 53 16.56 15.88 2.42
N TRP A 54 17.50 16.52 3.14
CA TRP A 54 18.92 16.19 3.03
C TRP A 54 19.25 14.75 3.45
N ASP A 55 18.50 14.16 4.38
CA ASP A 55 18.68 12.76 4.80
C ASP A 55 18.53 11.76 3.63
N VAL A 56 17.57 12.02 2.73
CA VAL A 56 17.38 11.21 1.52
C VAL A 56 18.59 11.34 0.59
N VAL A 57 19.13 12.56 0.46
CA VAL A 57 20.31 12.81 -0.38
C VAL A 57 21.53 12.09 0.18
N ALA A 58 21.71 12.11 1.50
CA ALA A 58 22.80 11.43 2.18
C ALA A 58 22.75 9.90 1.97
N ASP A 59 21.56 9.30 1.99
CA ASP A 59 21.42 7.86 1.73
C ASP A 59 21.67 7.50 0.26
N LEU A 60 21.22 8.33 -0.70
CA LEU A 60 21.54 8.14 -2.12
C LEU A 60 23.05 8.24 -2.39
N VAL A 61 23.73 9.16 -1.71
CA VAL A 61 25.19 9.26 -1.73
C VAL A 61 25.84 8.02 -1.12
N GLY A 62 25.28 7.46 -0.05
CA GLY A 62 25.73 6.20 0.55
C GLY A 62 25.61 5.01 -0.41
N ASP A 63 24.50 4.92 -1.14
CA ASP A 63 24.34 3.91 -2.20
C ASP A 63 25.32 4.14 -3.36
N LEU A 64 25.61 5.41 -3.70
CA LEU A 64 26.61 5.75 -4.71
C LEU A 64 28.00 5.32 -4.28
N ALA A 65 28.35 5.46 -2.99
CA ALA A 65 29.60 4.96 -2.45
C ALA A 65 29.75 3.46 -2.63
N MET A 66 28.67 2.71 -2.41
CA MET A 66 28.66 1.25 -2.63
C MET A 66 28.81 0.88 -4.10
N ALA A 67 28.22 1.66 -5.00
CA ALA A 67 28.22 1.37 -6.44
C ALA A 67 29.48 1.86 -7.18
N ARG A 68 30.06 2.98 -6.74
CA ARG A 68 31.10 3.73 -7.48
C ARG A 68 32.33 4.08 -6.65
N GLY A 69 32.36 3.74 -5.36
CA GLY A 69 33.45 4.02 -4.44
C GLY A 69 33.31 5.34 -3.68
N GLN A 70 34.07 5.46 -2.60
CA GLN A 70 33.91 6.53 -1.60
C GLN A 70 34.27 7.92 -2.13
N GLU A 71 35.33 8.04 -2.93
CA GLU A 71 35.77 9.33 -3.48
C GLU A 71 34.71 9.96 -4.40
N ALA A 72 34.10 9.15 -5.27
CA ALA A 72 33.02 9.61 -6.16
C ALA A 72 31.79 10.07 -5.37
N ALA A 73 31.49 9.38 -4.27
CA ALA A 73 30.39 9.74 -3.38
C ALA A 73 30.65 11.04 -2.63
N GLU A 74 31.85 11.24 -2.09
CA GLU A 74 32.24 12.47 -1.39
C GLU A 74 32.21 13.69 -2.30
N GLU A 75 32.72 13.55 -3.54
CA GLU A 75 32.68 14.61 -4.54
C GLU A 75 31.24 14.99 -4.93
N ALA A 76 30.38 13.98 -5.14
CA ALA A 76 28.96 14.19 -5.40
C ALA A 76 28.24 14.84 -4.21
N ALA A 77 28.54 14.39 -2.98
CA ALA A 77 27.99 14.94 -1.75
C ALA A 77 28.34 16.41 -1.58
N GLY A 78 29.61 16.78 -1.80
CA GLY A 78 30.08 18.17 -1.71
C GLY A 78 29.34 19.09 -2.68
N ARG A 79 29.23 18.70 -3.96
CA ARG A 79 28.48 19.46 -4.97
C ARG A 79 27.00 19.61 -4.60
N LEU A 80 26.35 18.52 -4.21
CA LEU A 80 24.94 18.54 -3.81
C LEU A 80 24.71 19.39 -2.57
N ARG A 81 25.64 19.34 -1.60
CA ARG A 81 25.55 20.11 -0.36
C ARG A 81 25.62 21.61 -0.63
N GLN A 82 26.59 22.03 -1.45
CA GLN A 82 26.74 23.42 -1.85
C GLN A 82 25.48 23.94 -2.57
N ALA A 83 24.94 23.16 -3.52
CA ALA A 83 23.72 23.53 -4.23
C ALA A 83 22.49 23.57 -3.31
N TYR A 84 22.34 22.59 -2.42
CA TYR A 84 21.27 22.54 -1.43
C TYR A 84 21.27 23.77 -0.53
N GLU A 85 22.42 24.14 0.01
CA GLU A 85 22.59 25.32 0.88
C GLU A 85 22.34 26.64 0.16
N ALA A 86 22.71 26.75 -1.12
CA ALA A 86 22.40 27.93 -1.91
C ALA A 86 20.89 28.11 -2.09
N VAL A 87 20.16 27.02 -2.37
CA VAL A 87 18.70 27.04 -2.50
C VAL A 87 18.03 27.36 -1.18
N THR A 88 18.43 26.71 -0.08
CA THR A 88 17.80 26.96 1.23
C THR A 88 18.07 28.37 1.73
N ARG A 89 19.28 28.93 1.53
CA ARG A 89 19.56 30.35 1.81
C ARG A 89 18.68 31.30 0.98
N ALA A 90 18.49 31.02 -0.30
CA ALA A 90 17.62 31.84 -1.15
C ALA A 90 16.14 31.75 -0.73
N GLN A 91 15.68 30.59 -0.26
CA GLN A 91 14.35 30.41 0.31
C GLN A 91 14.19 31.16 1.65
N ASP A 92 15.21 31.11 2.50
CA ASP A 92 15.20 31.74 3.82
C ASP A 92 15.28 33.27 3.75
N ALA A 93 15.80 33.82 2.65
CA ALA A 93 15.80 35.26 2.37
C ALA A 93 14.43 35.79 1.91
N LEU A 94 13.43 34.93 1.64
CA LEU A 94 12.12 35.36 1.16
C LEU A 94 11.30 36.05 2.26
N PRO A 95 10.51 37.09 1.92
CA PRO A 95 9.49 37.60 2.83
C PRO A 95 8.55 36.49 3.29
N GLY A 96 8.35 36.34 4.60
CA GLY A 96 7.52 35.29 5.18
C GLY A 96 8.21 33.94 5.35
N ALA A 97 9.51 33.80 5.06
CA ALA A 97 10.25 32.56 5.23
C ALA A 97 10.13 31.98 6.66
N GLY A 98 10.21 32.82 7.70
CA GLY A 98 10.04 32.38 9.08
C GLY A 98 8.67 31.75 9.36
N ALA A 99 7.59 32.35 8.85
CA ALA A 99 6.25 31.79 8.98
C ALA A 99 6.10 30.48 8.19
N ALA A 100 6.68 30.40 6.99
CA ALA A 100 6.69 29.18 6.17
C ALA A 100 7.48 28.04 6.85
N LEU A 101 8.64 28.33 7.42
CA LEU A 101 9.44 27.36 8.20
C LEU A 101 8.70 26.90 9.45
N ALA A 102 8.07 27.82 10.19
CA ALA A 102 7.27 27.47 11.37
C ALA A 102 6.06 26.58 11.01
N ALA A 103 5.36 26.89 9.92
CA ALA A 103 4.26 26.06 9.42
C ALA A 103 4.74 24.66 9.01
N ARG A 104 5.90 24.58 8.34
CA ARG A 104 6.52 23.30 7.95
C ARG A 104 6.95 22.50 9.17
N LEU A 105 7.53 23.13 10.18
CA LEU A 105 7.91 22.50 11.45
C LEU A 105 6.67 21.94 12.17
N ALA A 106 5.58 22.71 12.26
CA ALA A 106 4.34 22.25 12.88
C ALA A 106 3.72 21.05 12.12
N GLY A 107 3.83 21.02 10.78
CA GLY A 107 3.45 19.85 9.98
C GLY A 107 4.32 18.63 10.28
N LEU A 108 5.63 18.84 10.40
CA LEU A 108 6.58 17.79 10.71
C LEU A 108 6.43 17.26 12.14
N ASP A 109 6.07 18.11 13.11
CA ASP A 109 5.77 17.69 14.49
C ASP A 109 4.56 16.75 14.53
N ARG A 110 3.51 17.04 13.74
CA ARG A 110 2.36 16.12 13.59
C ARG A 110 2.78 14.80 12.93
N ALA A 111 3.60 14.86 11.89
CA ALA A 111 4.12 13.66 11.23
C ALA A 111 4.99 12.81 12.16
N ALA A 112 5.82 13.43 13.01
CA ALA A 112 6.66 12.75 13.98
C ALA A 112 5.82 12.03 15.06
N LEU A 113 4.75 12.68 15.55
CA LEU A 113 3.80 12.04 16.47
C LEU A 113 3.14 10.81 15.83
N ALA A 114 2.70 10.93 14.58
CA ALA A 114 2.11 9.82 13.84
C ALA A 114 3.12 8.67 13.61
N ALA A 115 4.37 8.98 13.24
CA ALA A 115 5.43 8.00 13.05
C ALA A 115 5.76 7.25 14.36
N ARG A 116 5.85 7.97 15.48
CA ARG A 116 6.06 7.37 16.81
C ARG A 116 4.90 6.46 17.21
N ALA A 117 3.65 6.93 17.06
CA ALA A 117 2.47 6.11 17.34
C ALA A 117 2.48 4.83 16.50
N ARG A 118 2.82 4.93 15.21
CA ARG A 118 2.95 3.77 14.32
C ARG A 118 4.03 2.79 14.79
N ARG A 119 5.18 3.27 15.26
CA ARG A 119 6.22 2.41 15.80
C ARG A 119 5.77 1.68 17.06
N GLU A 120 5.05 2.36 17.95
CA GLU A 120 4.49 1.77 19.17
C GLU A 120 3.44 0.71 18.84
N GLU A 121 2.56 0.96 17.88
CA GLU A 121 1.60 -0.01 17.35
C GLU A 121 2.28 -1.26 16.79
N LEU A 122 3.29 -1.10 15.92
CA LEU A 122 4.05 -2.22 15.34
C LEU A 122 4.75 -3.03 16.43
N ALA A 123 5.31 -2.36 17.44
CA ALA A 123 5.94 -3.04 18.59
C ALA A 123 4.91 -3.81 19.44
N ALA A 124 3.71 -3.24 19.65
CA ALA A 124 2.62 -3.91 20.36
C ALA A 124 2.10 -5.13 19.58
N ALA A 125 1.84 -4.98 18.28
CA ALA A 125 1.43 -6.05 17.39
C ALA A 125 2.49 -7.17 17.33
N ARG A 126 3.78 -6.81 17.33
CA ARG A 126 4.87 -7.80 17.38
C ARG A 126 4.85 -8.59 18.68
N ARG A 127 4.70 -7.94 19.84
CA ARG A 127 4.57 -8.62 21.14
C ARG A 127 3.37 -9.56 21.14
N GLU A 128 2.25 -9.15 20.58
CA GLU A 128 1.04 -9.97 20.50
C GLU A 128 1.23 -11.18 19.57
N ALA A 129 1.87 -11.00 18.41
CA ALA A 129 2.21 -12.10 17.52
C ALA A 129 3.13 -13.13 18.22
N LEU A 130 4.09 -12.67 19.03
CA LEU A 130 4.96 -13.55 19.80
C LEU A 130 4.17 -14.34 20.86
N ARG A 131 3.26 -13.69 21.62
CA ARG A 131 2.40 -14.37 22.60
C ARG A 131 1.51 -15.44 21.96
N ALA A 132 1.01 -15.14 20.77
CA ALA A 132 0.19 -16.06 19.98
C ALA A 132 0.99 -17.14 19.22
N GLY A 133 2.32 -17.24 19.42
CA GLY A 133 3.17 -18.23 18.74
C GLY A 133 3.36 -17.99 17.24
N ARG A 134 3.00 -16.81 16.71
CA ARG A 134 3.05 -16.47 15.28
C ARG A 134 4.40 -15.88 14.87
N ALA A 135 5.46 -16.69 14.92
CA ALA A 135 6.85 -16.26 14.69
C ALA A 135 7.06 -15.53 13.35
N ALA A 136 6.49 -16.03 12.24
CA ALA A 136 6.62 -15.40 10.92
C ALA A 136 5.97 -14.00 10.86
N ALA A 137 4.83 -13.81 11.54
CA ALA A 137 4.18 -12.50 11.63
C ALA A 137 4.99 -11.53 12.50
N ALA A 138 5.55 -12.02 13.62
CA ALA A 138 6.44 -11.24 14.47
C ALA A 138 7.71 -10.79 13.72
N GLY A 139 8.26 -11.65 12.85
CA GLY A 139 9.39 -11.30 11.97
C GLY A 139 9.05 -10.19 10.97
N ARG A 140 7.90 -10.24 10.30
CA ARG A 140 7.46 -9.16 9.40
C ARG A 140 7.22 -7.85 10.15
N LEU A 141 6.57 -7.90 11.31
CA LEU A 141 6.34 -6.72 12.16
C LEU A 141 7.65 -6.14 12.71
N ALA A 142 8.67 -6.98 12.94
CA ALA A 142 10.01 -6.53 13.29
C ALA A 142 10.64 -5.70 12.17
N ALA A 143 10.63 -6.22 10.94
CA ALA A 143 11.17 -5.51 9.79
C ALA A 143 10.43 -4.17 9.54
N LEU A 144 9.10 -4.16 9.62
CA LEU A 144 8.31 -2.92 9.54
C LEU A 144 8.65 -1.94 10.67
N GLY A 145 8.91 -2.44 11.88
CA GLY A 145 9.32 -1.63 13.02
C GLY A 145 10.70 -0.99 12.86
N GLU A 146 11.64 -1.66 12.18
CA GLU A 146 12.94 -1.08 11.84
C GLU A 146 12.78 0.09 10.85
N TRP A 147 11.97 -0.09 9.80
CA TRP A 147 11.62 1.00 8.88
C TRP A 147 10.94 2.17 9.59
N ALA A 148 9.99 1.91 10.49
CA ALA A 148 9.33 2.96 11.27
C ALA A 148 10.31 3.69 12.22
N GLY A 149 11.30 2.99 12.75
CA GLY A 149 12.38 3.60 13.54
C GLY A 149 13.25 4.54 12.72
N ASP A 150 13.62 4.14 11.50
CA ASP A 150 14.36 4.98 10.57
C ASP A 150 13.53 6.21 10.17
N ASP A 151 12.22 6.07 9.93
CA ASP A 151 11.31 7.19 9.65
C ASP A 151 11.21 8.19 10.83
N GLU A 152 11.18 7.71 12.08
CA GLU A 152 11.22 8.57 13.29
C GLU A 152 12.55 9.34 13.37
N ALA A 153 13.68 8.68 13.10
CA ALA A 153 15.00 9.32 13.10
C ALA A 153 15.10 10.42 12.01
N ARG A 154 14.54 10.18 10.82
CA ARG A 154 14.46 11.18 9.75
C ARG A 154 13.62 12.38 10.14
N CYS A 155 12.46 12.15 10.78
CA CYS A 155 11.63 13.24 11.29
C CYS A 155 12.40 14.11 12.31
N ALA A 156 13.13 13.48 13.23
CA ALA A 156 13.93 14.19 14.23
C ALA A 156 15.05 15.03 13.59
N ALA A 157 15.78 14.48 12.61
CA ALA A 157 16.83 15.20 11.89
C ALA A 157 16.26 16.43 11.14
N ARG A 158 15.11 16.26 10.47
CA ARG A 158 14.43 17.34 9.75
C ARG A 158 13.90 18.42 10.70
N GLN A 159 13.40 18.05 11.88
CA GLN A 159 12.99 19.01 12.92
C GLN A 159 14.18 19.84 13.39
N ALA A 160 15.34 19.21 13.62
CA ALA A 160 16.55 19.90 14.03
C ALA A 160 17.03 20.89 12.95
N GLU A 161 17.01 20.50 11.68
CA GLU A 161 17.34 21.38 10.55
C GLU A 161 16.42 22.61 10.50
N LEU A 162 15.08 22.40 10.55
CA LEU A 162 14.12 23.51 10.48
C LEU A 162 14.23 24.44 11.69
N ARG A 163 14.46 23.90 12.89
CA ARG A 163 14.70 24.70 14.11
C ARG A 163 15.99 25.52 14.00
N SER A 164 17.06 24.93 13.47
CA SER A 164 18.32 25.63 13.23
C SER A 164 18.15 26.77 12.22
N ARG A 165 17.43 26.54 11.12
CA ARG A 165 17.13 27.59 10.12
C ARG A 165 16.27 28.70 10.70
N LEU A 166 15.23 28.35 11.47
CA LEU A 166 14.38 29.35 12.12
C LEU A 166 15.16 30.21 13.12
N ALA A 167 16.11 29.63 13.85
CA ALA A 167 16.99 30.35 14.78
C ALA A 167 18.03 31.24 14.06
N ALA A 168 18.42 30.89 12.84
CA ALA A 168 19.37 31.66 12.03
C ALA A 168 18.71 32.84 11.30
N LEU A 169 17.37 32.87 11.19
CA LEU A 169 16.67 34.01 10.61
C LEU A 169 16.80 35.24 11.52
N PRO A 170 17.05 36.44 10.96
CA PRO A 170 17.07 37.65 11.76
C PRO A 170 15.70 37.86 12.43
N PRO A 171 15.66 38.31 13.69
CA PRO A 171 14.40 38.62 14.34
C PRO A 171 13.62 39.60 13.46
N ALA A 172 12.34 39.30 13.24
CA ALA A 172 11.45 40.17 12.48
C ALA A 172 11.53 41.56 13.10
N HIS A 173 12.06 42.53 12.37
CA HIS A 173 12.03 43.92 12.80
C HIS A 173 10.55 44.29 12.83
N GLY A 174 9.97 44.35 14.04
CA GLY A 174 8.61 44.80 14.25
C GLY A 174 8.40 46.16 13.57
N PRO A 175 7.15 46.51 13.21
CA PRO A 175 6.87 47.78 12.55
C PRO A 175 7.53 48.90 13.35
N ARG A 176 8.48 49.61 12.72
CA ARG A 176 9.15 50.76 13.30
C ARG A 176 8.06 51.67 13.87
N GLN A 177 7.98 51.77 15.19
CA GLN A 177 7.17 52.80 15.81
C GLN A 177 7.64 54.11 15.22
N ARG A 178 6.80 54.73 14.38
CA ARG A 178 7.03 56.10 13.94
C ARG A 178 7.16 56.93 15.23
N PRO A 179 8.25 57.68 15.44
CA PRO A 179 8.29 58.60 16.55
C PRO A 179 7.09 59.55 16.38
N ALA A 180 6.24 59.62 17.39
CA ALA A 180 5.11 60.53 17.40
C ALA A 180 5.64 61.94 17.14
N ALA A 181 5.28 62.49 15.98
CA ALA A 181 5.54 63.89 15.68
C ALA A 181 4.83 64.72 16.76
N ARG A 182 5.64 65.46 17.54
CA ARG A 182 5.16 66.51 18.43
C ARG A 182 4.37 67.52 17.59
N LEU A 183 3.05 67.47 17.68
CA LEU A 183 2.21 68.60 17.32
C LEU A 183 2.16 69.52 18.54
N GLY A 184 2.83 70.65 18.41
CA GLY A 184 2.70 71.76 19.34
C GLY A 184 1.27 72.31 19.29
N ALA A 185 0.72 72.59 20.45
CA ALA A 185 -0.35 73.54 20.63
C ALA A 185 -0.01 74.34 21.89
N GLY A 186 0.57 75.53 21.68
CA GLY A 186 0.58 76.56 22.70
C GLY A 186 -0.80 77.19 22.77
N ARG A 187 -1.33 77.35 23.99
CA ARG A 187 -2.03 78.58 24.39
C ARG A 187 -2.06 78.68 25.89
N GLU A 188 -1.47 79.76 26.38
CA GLU A 188 -1.49 80.24 27.75
C GLU A 188 -2.91 80.66 28.17
N ALA A 189 -3.27 80.37 29.44
CA ALA A 189 -3.98 81.28 30.33
C ALA A 189 -4.03 80.68 31.76
N HIS A 190 -3.28 81.30 32.66
CA HIS A 190 -3.43 81.24 34.13
C HIS A 190 -4.20 82.53 34.55
N PRO A 191 -4.63 82.78 35.82
CA PRO A 191 -4.17 82.15 37.07
C PRO A 191 -5.24 82.00 38.19
N ALA A 192 -4.70 81.77 39.41
CA ALA A 192 -5.29 81.77 40.76
C ALA A 192 -5.78 80.41 41.24
N GLY A 193 -5.32 79.83 42.35
CA GLY A 193 -4.45 80.27 43.44
C GLY A 193 -4.82 79.40 44.65
N GLY A 194 -3.85 78.91 45.43
CA GLY A 194 -4.13 78.15 46.65
C GLY A 194 -3.00 77.19 47.04
N GLU A 195 -2.50 77.37 48.25
CA GLU A 195 -1.21 76.94 48.78
C GLU A 195 -1.02 75.45 49.07
N ALA A 196 0.27 75.13 49.24
CA ALA A 196 0.90 73.87 49.59
C ALA A 196 0.44 73.28 50.94
N VAL A 197 0.54 71.95 51.07
CA VAL A 197 1.23 71.23 52.18
C VAL A 197 1.54 69.77 51.72
N LEU A 198 2.80 69.37 51.82
CA LEU A 198 3.29 67.98 51.98
C LEU A 198 3.59 67.78 53.50
N PRO A 199 3.72 66.58 54.11
CA PRO A 199 4.34 65.39 53.50
C PRO A 199 3.89 63.99 54.03
N ALA A 200 4.49 62.96 53.40
CA ALA A 200 5.04 61.71 53.97
C ALA A 200 4.17 60.71 54.77
N GLY A 201 4.24 59.45 54.32
CA GLY A 201 4.64 58.34 55.18
C GLY A 201 3.65 57.18 55.33
N GLY A 202 4.18 55.95 55.30
CA GLY A 202 3.64 54.85 56.09
C GLY A 202 3.08 53.66 55.33
N GLN A 203 3.94 52.66 55.10
CA GLN A 203 3.55 51.28 54.87
C GLN A 203 2.97 50.69 56.19
N THR A 204 1.95 49.84 56.12
CA THR A 204 1.90 48.51 56.79
C THR A 204 0.65 47.74 56.38
N ALA A 205 0.81 46.42 56.35
CA ALA A 205 -0.14 45.42 55.87
C ALA A 205 -1.19 45.03 56.93
N GLY A 206 -2.31 44.47 56.48
CA GLY A 206 -3.07 43.51 57.29
C GLY A 206 -4.57 43.41 56.98
N GLY A 207 -4.97 42.36 56.24
CA GLY A 207 -6.08 41.51 56.67
C GLY A 207 -7.41 41.54 55.91
N ARG A 208 -7.72 40.36 55.34
CA ARG A 208 -9.03 39.69 55.16
C ARG A 208 -9.94 40.04 53.95
N GLU A 209 -10.33 38.94 53.30
CA GLU A 209 -11.48 38.64 52.43
C GLU A 209 -12.68 39.61 52.47
N PRO A 210 -13.42 39.76 51.35
CA PRO A 210 -14.68 38.99 51.25
C PRO A 210 -15.17 38.61 49.83
N ALA A 211 -16.02 37.57 49.84
CA ALA A 211 -17.32 37.39 49.16
C ALA A 211 -17.50 37.72 47.67
N ARG A 212 -17.99 36.70 46.94
CA ARG A 212 -18.53 36.79 45.57
C ARG A 212 -20.05 36.93 45.60
N ALA A 213 -20.57 37.95 44.92
CA ALA A 213 -21.96 38.09 44.47
C ALA A 213 -21.93 38.07 42.93
N ASP A 214 -22.60 37.14 42.25
CA ASP A 214 -24.05 37.07 41.94
C ASP A 214 -24.44 37.96 40.75
N ALA A 215 -24.90 37.31 39.68
CA ALA A 215 -25.74 37.87 38.61
C ALA A 215 -26.27 36.71 37.75
N GLY A 216 -27.56 36.40 37.96
CA GLY A 216 -28.31 35.27 37.44
C GLY A 216 -28.58 35.24 35.94
N GLN A 217 -28.83 34.01 35.49
CA GLN A 217 -29.38 33.59 34.20
C GLN A 217 -30.92 33.67 34.22
N ALA A 218 -31.55 33.87 33.06
CA ALA A 218 -32.96 33.55 32.85
C ALA A 218 -33.18 32.83 31.50
N ARG A 219 -33.71 31.60 31.59
CA ARG A 219 -34.40 30.85 30.52
C ARG A 219 -35.92 31.08 30.69
N PRO A 220 -36.72 30.74 29.65
CA PRO A 220 -38.03 30.13 29.92
C PRO A 220 -38.29 28.83 29.14
N GLN A 221 -39.14 27.97 29.71
CA GLN A 221 -39.72 26.74 29.14
C GLN A 221 -41.27 26.82 29.13
N ALA A 222 -41.85 26.25 28.06
CA ALA A 222 -43.16 25.62 27.78
C ALA A 222 -44.42 25.80 28.68
N ASP A 223 -45.60 26.07 28.05
CA ASP A 223 -46.71 25.09 27.80
C ASP A 223 -48.04 25.76 27.31
N GLY A 224 -48.82 25.07 26.44
CA GLY A 224 -50.31 25.21 26.32
C GLY A 224 -50.97 25.59 24.96
N THR A 225 -51.67 24.64 24.32
CA THR A 225 -52.51 24.59 23.06
C THR A 225 -53.91 25.28 23.14
N PRO A 226 -54.86 25.32 22.12
CA PRO A 226 -55.01 24.60 20.83
C PRO A 226 -55.61 25.38 19.60
N GLU A 227 -55.91 24.64 18.51
CA GLU A 227 -57.02 24.79 17.51
C GLU A 227 -56.66 25.04 16.02
N ALA A 228 -57.55 24.52 15.15
CA ALA A 228 -57.32 23.94 13.83
C ALA A 228 -57.60 24.86 12.62
N ALA A 229 -57.06 24.50 11.44
CA ALA A 229 -57.80 24.36 10.17
C ALA A 229 -56.86 24.13 8.96
N GLY A 230 -57.20 23.13 8.12
CA GLY A 230 -57.07 23.23 6.66
C GLY A 230 -55.87 22.57 5.95
N ALA A 231 -56.05 21.33 5.52
CA ALA A 231 -55.44 20.77 4.30
C ALA A 231 -56.05 21.44 3.03
N PRO A 232 -55.53 21.23 1.79
CA PRO A 232 -55.46 19.93 1.09
C PRO A 232 -54.03 19.55 0.64
N GLU A 233 -53.62 18.27 0.68
CA GLU A 233 -53.82 17.19 -0.33
C GLU A 233 -53.11 17.45 -1.67
N ALA A 234 -52.03 16.71 -2.01
CA ALA A 234 -51.97 15.35 -2.59
C ALA A 234 -51.96 15.42 -4.14
N ALA A 235 -51.33 14.56 -4.93
CA ALA A 235 -50.84 13.21 -4.73
C ALA A 235 -49.79 12.83 -5.80
N ASP A 236 -49.14 11.70 -5.56
CA ASP A 236 -48.33 10.85 -6.43
C ASP A 236 -48.79 10.69 -7.89
N ALA A 237 -47.83 10.44 -8.80
CA ALA A 237 -47.92 9.32 -9.75
C ALA A 237 -46.58 8.96 -10.40
N ARG A 238 -46.48 7.68 -10.74
CA ARG A 238 -45.34 6.90 -11.24
C ARG A 238 -45.20 6.97 -12.77
N GLU A 239 -44.16 6.28 -13.24
CA GLU A 239 -43.95 5.65 -14.57
C GLU A 239 -43.16 6.39 -15.66
N GLY A 240 -42.19 5.65 -16.22
CA GLY A 240 -42.28 5.26 -17.63
C GLY A 240 -41.39 5.97 -18.65
N ALA A 241 -40.30 5.30 -19.04
CA ALA A 241 -39.79 5.11 -20.41
C ALA A 241 -39.64 6.30 -21.40
N GLY A 242 -38.46 6.33 -22.05
CA GLY A 242 -38.41 6.34 -23.53
C GLY A 242 -38.02 7.62 -24.27
N ALA A 243 -36.83 7.56 -24.89
CA ALA A 243 -36.51 7.96 -26.26
C ALA A 243 -36.55 9.44 -26.73
N ALA A 244 -35.36 9.86 -27.22
CA ALA A 244 -35.06 10.53 -28.50
C ALA A 244 -35.54 11.97 -28.80
N GLY A 245 -34.60 12.78 -29.31
CA GLY A 245 -34.82 14.05 -30.03
C GLY A 245 -33.70 15.07 -29.78
N HIS A 246 -32.53 14.95 -30.42
CA HIS A 246 -32.15 15.70 -31.64
C HIS A 246 -32.33 17.22 -31.57
N ALA A 247 -31.22 17.94 -31.42
CA ALA A 247 -30.99 19.23 -32.07
C ALA A 247 -29.53 19.32 -32.53
N ARG A 248 -29.36 19.27 -33.86
CA ARG A 248 -28.12 19.51 -34.60
C ARG A 248 -27.89 21.02 -34.71
N ALA A 249 -26.65 21.47 -34.56
CA ALA A 249 -26.15 22.64 -35.27
C ALA A 249 -24.88 22.23 -36.02
N ARG A 250 -24.95 22.31 -37.36
CA ARG A 250 -23.86 22.11 -38.30
C ARG A 250 -23.10 23.43 -38.47
N GLY A 251 -21.80 23.32 -38.69
CA GLY A 251 -20.94 24.38 -39.20
C GLY A 251 -19.66 23.75 -39.75
N ASP A 252 -19.70 23.33 -41.01
CA ASP A 252 -18.57 22.85 -41.79
C ASP A 252 -17.60 23.99 -42.15
N GLY A 253 -16.31 23.68 -42.16
CA GLY A 253 -15.24 24.56 -42.66
C GLY A 253 -13.85 23.95 -42.48
N GLY A 254 -13.48 22.98 -43.33
CA GLY A 254 -12.10 22.48 -43.46
C GLY A 254 -11.22 23.37 -44.36
N PRO A 255 -10.08 22.87 -44.86
CA PRO A 255 -8.81 22.81 -44.13
C PRO A 255 -7.65 23.48 -44.89
N ARG A 256 -6.56 23.88 -44.20
CA ARG A 256 -5.21 24.03 -44.79
C ARG A 256 -4.09 23.72 -43.79
N GLU A 257 -3.04 23.18 -44.37
CA GLU A 257 -1.88 22.47 -43.83
C GLU A 257 -0.82 23.39 -43.18
N ARG A 258 0.02 22.82 -42.29
CA ARG A 258 1.46 22.56 -42.56
C ARG A 258 2.23 22.09 -41.30
N THR A 259 2.90 20.94 -41.45
CA THR A 259 4.28 20.56 -41.01
C THR A 259 4.72 20.89 -39.59
N GLY A 260 5.04 19.93 -38.71
CA GLY A 260 6.20 19.02 -38.68
C GLY A 260 6.67 18.96 -37.20
N ALA A 261 7.35 17.97 -36.64
CA ALA A 261 8.03 16.78 -37.12
C ALA A 261 8.02 15.73 -35.98
N ARG A 262 7.93 14.45 -36.36
CA ARG A 262 8.20 13.30 -35.49
C ARG A 262 9.63 12.84 -35.80
N GLN A 263 10.40 12.48 -34.79
CA GLN A 263 11.55 11.61 -34.97
C GLN A 263 11.45 10.41 -34.02
N ALA A 264 11.39 9.24 -34.66
CA ALA A 264 11.60 7.93 -34.08
C ALA A 264 13.02 7.49 -34.48
N GLY A 265 13.75 6.90 -33.53
CA GLY A 265 14.91 6.03 -33.78
C GLY A 265 14.83 4.93 -32.71
N ALA A 266 14.58 3.66 -33.00
CA ALA A 266 15.32 2.71 -33.83
C ALA A 266 16.75 2.48 -33.31
N PHE A 267 16.87 1.77 -32.18
CA PHE A 267 18.11 1.09 -31.81
C PHE A 267 18.00 -0.40 -32.20
N ARG A 268 18.83 -0.82 -33.16
CA ARG A 268 19.06 -2.23 -33.49
C ARG A 268 20.27 -2.74 -32.71
N GLU A 269 20.12 -3.95 -32.18
CA GLU A 269 21.22 -4.81 -31.75
C GLU A 269 22.21 -5.10 -32.90
N ARG A 270 23.50 -5.17 -32.54
CA ARG A 270 24.45 -6.05 -33.22
C ARG A 270 25.54 -6.51 -32.25
N ALA A 271 25.54 -7.81 -31.98
CA ALA A 271 26.66 -8.56 -31.44
C ALA A 271 27.73 -8.80 -32.52
N GLY A 272 29.01 -8.92 -32.13
CA GLY A 272 30.02 -9.62 -32.95
C GLY A 272 31.49 -9.18 -32.84
N ALA A 273 32.27 -9.95 -32.09
CA ALA A 273 33.61 -10.49 -32.41
C ALA A 273 34.92 -9.63 -32.40
N ARG A 274 35.75 -9.94 -31.40
CA ARG A 274 37.20 -10.28 -31.37
C ARG A 274 38.11 -9.99 -32.59
N ARG A 275 39.28 -9.35 -32.32
CA ARG A 275 40.71 -9.78 -32.54
C ARG A 275 41.64 -8.61 -32.14
N ALA A 276 42.57 -8.77 -31.18
CA ALA A 276 43.95 -9.28 -31.27
C ALA A 276 45.00 -8.23 -31.72
N GLY A 277 46.09 -8.07 -30.94
CA GLY A 277 47.33 -7.40 -31.37
C GLY A 277 48.11 -6.73 -30.24
N ALA A 278 49.17 -7.39 -29.77
CA ALA A 278 50.14 -6.93 -28.76
C ALA A 278 51.28 -6.08 -29.38
N ALA A 279 51.97 -5.27 -28.55
CA ALA A 279 53.43 -5.38 -28.29
C ALA A 279 54.06 -4.07 -27.73
N ALA A 280 54.95 -4.28 -26.74
CA ALA A 280 56.16 -3.53 -26.34
C ALA A 280 56.02 -2.07 -25.84
N GLY A 281 56.75 -1.59 -24.82
CA GLY A 281 57.84 -2.16 -24.01
C GLY A 281 58.69 -1.03 -23.40
N ALA A 282 59.22 -1.27 -22.19
CA ALA A 282 60.39 -0.66 -21.54
C ALA A 282 60.32 0.80 -21.02
N ALA A 283 60.42 0.99 -19.70
CA ALA A 283 61.69 1.18 -18.97
C ALA A 283 61.45 1.82 -17.58
N GLY A 284 61.96 1.19 -16.51
CA GLY A 284 62.16 1.81 -15.19
C GLY A 284 63.38 2.76 -15.19
N PRO A 285 63.74 3.35 -14.02
CA PRO A 285 64.42 2.53 -13.03
C PRO A 285 64.06 2.80 -11.55
N GLU A 286 64.59 1.88 -10.75
CA GLU A 286 64.53 1.68 -9.30
C GLU A 286 65.25 2.75 -8.49
N GLN A 287 64.89 2.85 -7.20
CA GLN A 287 65.83 2.99 -6.08
C GLN A 287 65.13 2.57 -4.77
N GLY A 288 65.71 1.58 -4.09
CA GLY A 288 65.30 1.11 -2.77
C GLY A 288 66.16 1.69 -1.65
N ALA A 289 65.61 1.72 -0.44
CA ALA A 289 66.35 1.69 0.82
C ALA A 289 65.42 1.16 1.93
N ALA A 290 65.94 0.21 2.71
CA ALA A 290 65.31 -0.38 3.89
C ALA A 290 65.93 0.18 5.18
N ALA A 291 65.30 -0.18 6.32
CA ALA A 291 65.62 0.08 7.75
C ALA A 291 64.86 1.29 8.35
N GLU A 292 64.32 1.28 9.58
CA GLU A 292 64.18 0.31 10.66
C GLU A 292 63.15 0.88 11.67
N HIS A 293 62.49 -0.04 12.39
CA HIS A 293 61.73 0.04 13.65
C HIS A 293 61.50 1.38 14.38
N GLY A 294 60.23 1.62 14.71
CA GLY A 294 59.78 2.41 15.85
C GLY A 294 58.42 1.90 16.34
N SER A 295 58.41 1.19 17.46
CA SER A 295 57.21 0.72 18.15
C SER A 295 56.85 1.72 19.26
N GLU A 296 55.61 2.20 19.31
CA GLU A 296 55.01 2.71 20.55
C GLU A 296 53.47 2.75 20.44
N GLY A 297 52.80 2.28 21.49
CA GLY A 297 51.46 2.77 21.87
C GLY A 297 50.25 1.90 21.52
N ALA A 298 49.79 1.12 22.49
CA ALA A 298 48.60 0.28 22.46
C ALA A 298 47.25 1.04 22.37
N ALA A 299 46.27 0.44 21.67
CA ALA A 299 44.84 0.60 21.93
C ALA A 299 44.09 -0.69 21.50
N PRO A 300 43.07 -1.15 22.25
CA PRO A 300 42.44 -2.46 22.04
C PRO A 300 41.68 -2.51 20.70
N PRO A 301 41.54 -3.69 20.06
CA PRO A 301 40.74 -3.81 18.84
C PRO A 301 39.28 -3.51 19.20
N GLN A 302 38.81 -2.32 18.82
CA GLN A 302 37.41 -2.00 18.83
C GLN A 302 36.72 -3.02 17.94
N ALA A 303 35.99 -3.95 18.56
CA ALA A 303 35.11 -4.87 17.88
C ALA A 303 34.29 -4.07 16.88
N ARG A 304 34.53 -4.33 15.58
CA ARG A 304 33.79 -3.73 14.47
C ARG A 304 32.31 -3.92 14.78
N ARG A 305 31.65 -2.84 15.21
CA ARG A 305 30.20 -2.84 15.40
C ARG A 305 29.60 -3.13 14.05
N ARG A 306 29.01 -4.32 13.91
CA ARG A 306 28.23 -4.68 12.73
C ARG A 306 27.20 -3.58 12.48
N PRO A 307 27.06 -3.06 11.25
CA PRO A 307 26.03 -2.08 10.97
C PRO A 307 24.66 -2.75 11.15
N ARG A 308 23.93 -2.37 12.20
CA ARG A 308 22.50 -2.69 12.36
C ARG A 308 21.67 -1.61 11.66
N GLY A 309 20.55 -2.00 11.06
CA GLY A 309 19.61 -1.14 10.34
C GLY A 309 18.82 -1.92 9.28
N ALA A 310 17.63 -1.45 8.92
CA ALA A 310 16.69 -2.12 7.99
C ALA A 310 17.30 -2.49 6.62
N ARG A 311 18.43 -1.85 6.26
CA ARG A 311 19.33 -2.12 5.13
C ARG A 311 19.86 -3.56 5.01
N PHE A 312 19.73 -4.41 6.04
CA PHE A 312 20.14 -5.83 6.00
C PHE A 312 19.01 -6.83 6.29
N ALA A 313 17.76 -6.38 6.45
CA ALA A 313 16.64 -7.24 6.85
C ALA A 313 16.17 -8.23 5.75
N GLY A 314 16.89 -8.35 4.63
CA GLY A 314 16.54 -9.20 3.48
C GLY A 314 17.69 -9.98 2.83
N LEU A 315 18.91 -9.93 3.36
CA LEU A 315 20.06 -10.69 2.82
C LEU A 315 20.69 -11.56 3.93
N ALA A 316 20.06 -12.69 4.20
CA ALA A 316 20.74 -13.82 4.84
C ALA A 316 20.82 -14.95 3.82
N THR A 317 21.97 -15.05 3.16
CA THR A 317 22.38 -16.21 2.36
C THR A 317 22.54 -17.41 3.28
N ALA A 318 21.78 -18.46 3.02
CA ALA A 318 22.06 -19.79 3.54
C ALA A 318 23.22 -20.39 2.73
N ALA A 319 24.39 -20.46 3.34
CA ALA A 319 25.56 -21.26 2.98
C ALA A 319 26.51 -21.19 4.19
N GLU A 320 27.07 -22.24 4.77
CA GLU A 320 27.11 -23.68 4.55
C GLU A 320 27.58 -24.29 5.89
N ASP A 321 27.17 -25.52 6.20
CA ASP A 321 28.05 -26.51 6.86
C ASP A 321 27.37 -27.88 6.77
N ALA A 322 27.61 -28.59 5.66
CA ALA A 322 27.62 -30.05 5.58
C ALA A 322 28.12 -30.50 4.21
N ALA A 323 29.37 -30.97 4.18
CA ALA A 323 29.95 -31.75 3.08
C ALA A 323 30.42 -33.12 3.64
N PRO A 324 30.77 -34.13 2.81
CA PRO A 324 29.96 -35.34 2.68
C PRO A 324 30.74 -36.63 2.99
N ALA A 325 30.02 -37.75 3.13
CA ALA A 325 30.62 -39.08 3.08
C ALA A 325 29.71 -40.02 2.29
N GLY A 326 30.29 -40.70 1.30
CA GLY A 326 29.58 -41.55 0.36
C GLY A 326 29.72 -43.05 0.60
N ASN A 327 29.07 -43.77 -0.32
CA ASN A 327 29.40 -45.09 -0.88
C ASN A 327 29.13 -46.33 0.00
N ALA A 328 28.20 -47.19 -0.44
CA ALA A 328 28.49 -48.59 -0.81
C ALA A 328 27.21 -49.35 -1.22
N GLU A 329 27.25 -49.92 -2.43
CA GLU A 329 26.39 -51.00 -2.93
C GLU A 329 26.70 -52.33 -2.20
N ALA A 330 25.73 -53.27 -2.16
CA ALA A 330 25.87 -54.64 -2.71
C ALA A 330 24.83 -55.67 -2.19
N HIS A 331 24.20 -56.34 -3.17
CA HIS A 331 23.86 -57.78 -3.27
C HIS A 331 22.69 -58.46 -2.50
N ARG A 332 21.61 -58.75 -3.27
CA ARG A 332 21.22 -60.06 -3.86
C ARG A 332 20.75 -61.23 -2.93
N ALA A 333 19.47 -61.60 -3.06
CA ALA A 333 18.86 -62.96 -3.18
C ALA A 333 17.33 -62.83 -2.99
N GLY A 334 16.37 -63.46 -3.69
CA GLY A 334 16.33 -64.61 -4.59
C GLY A 334 15.26 -65.61 -4.10
N ALA A 335 14.15 -65.78 -4.83
CA ALA A 335 13.22 -66.96 -4.93
C ALA A 335 11.80 -66.46 -5.32
N ALA A 336 11.29 -66.62 -6.55
CA ALA A 336 10.90 -67.82 -7.32
C ALA A 336 9.62 -68.51 -6.81
N GLY A 337 8.58 -68.57 -7.68
CA GLY A 337 7.38 -69.39 -7.50
C GLY A 337 6.14 -68.94 -8.29
N GLU A 338 6.14 -69.10 -9.61
CA GLU A 338 4.94 -69.24 -10.48
C GLU A 338 4.42 -70.71 -10.44
N PRO A 339 3.39 -71.19 -11.21
CA PRO A 339 2.43 -70.50 -12.12
C PRO A 339 0.95 -70.98 -12.01
N GLY A 340 0.07 -70.35 -12.79
CA GLY A 340 -0.82 -71.09 -13.70
C GLY A 340 -2.32 -70.84 -13.62
N GLY A 341 -2.93 -70.40 -14.73
CA GLY A 341 -4.36 -70.61 -15.00
C GLY A 341 -5.06 -69.53 -15.87
N SER A 342 -5.01 -69.72 -17.18
CA SER A 342 -5.75 -69.05 -18.28
C SER A 342 -7.27 -68.93 -18.09
N GLY A 343 -7.92 -67.85 -18.56
CA GLY A 343 -8.75 -67.83 -19.79
C GLY A 343 -10.23 -68.14 -19.45
N GLU A 344 -11.27 -67.40 -19.80
CA GLU A 344 -11.72 -66.93 -21.13
C GLU A 344 -12.95 -66.02 -20.93
N ALA A 345 -13.21 -65.13 -21.88
CA ALA A 345 -14.43 -64.32 -21.98
C ALA A 345 -15.57 -65.08 -22.67
N ALA A 346 -16.83 -64.76 -22.32
CA ALA A 346 -17.94 -64.49 -23.26
C ALA A 346 -19.32 -64.45 -22.55
N ASP A 347 -20.08 -63.41 -22.84
CA ASP A 347 -21.55 -63.31 -22.81
C ASP A 347 -21.97 -63.17 -24.30
N PRO A 348 -23.12 -63.66 -24.82
CA PRO A 348 -24.43 -63.02 -24.57
C PRO A 348 -25.67 -63.95 -24.66
N GLY A 349 -26.84 -63.47 -24.23
CA GLY A 349 -28.12 -64.09 -24.62
C GLY A 349 -29.38 -63.51 -23.97
N ALA A 350 -30.19 -62.82 -24.77
CA ALA A 350 -31.36 -62.02 -24.39
C ALA A 350 -32.65 -62.82 -24.09
N ALA A 351 -33.50 -62.28 -23.21
CA ALA A 351 -34.95 -62.50 -23.18
C ALA A 351 -35.66 -61.22 -22.68
N GLY A 352 -36.68 -60.78 -23.43
CA GLY A 352 -37.23 -59.42 -23.44
C GLY A 352 -38.19 -58.99 -22.31
N PRO A 353 -38.67 -57.72 -22.36
CA PRO A 353 -39.37 -57.05 -21.26
C PRO A 353 -40.90 -57.17 -21.31
N ARG A 354 -41.53 -57.32 -20.14
CA ARG A 354 -42.99 -57.21 -19.94
C ARG A 354 -43.34 -55.85 -19.35
N ALA A 355 -44.18 -55.11 -20.09
CA ALA A 355 -45.04 -53.97 -19.72
C ALA A 355 -44.67 -53.09 -18.50
N ALA A 356 -44.22 -51.86 -18.78
CA ALA A 356 -44.09 -50.79 -17.81
C ALA A 356 -45.46 -50.19 -17.46
N ALA A 357 -45.84 -50.27 -16.18
CA ALA A 357 -46.80 -49.36 -15.57
C ALA A 357 -46.10 -48.05 -15.18
N ALA A 358 -46.81 -46.93 -15.29
CA ALA A 358 -46.33 -45.58 -15.05
C ALA A 358 -45.68 -45.40 -13.65
N PRO A 359 -44.53 -44.72 -13.52
CA PRO A 359 -43.98 -44.38 -12.22
C PRO A 359 -44.67 -43.14 -11.65
N THR A 360 -45.44 -43.35 -10.59
CA THR A 360 -45.80 -42.32 -9.61
C THR A 360 -44.51 -41.77 -8.99
N ALA A 361 -44.44 -40.45 -8.85
CA ALA A 361 -43.30 -39.72 -8.31
C ALA A 361 -42.78 -40.32 -6.98
N ALA A 362 -41.50 -40.68 -6.98
CA ALA A 362 -40.81 -41.16 -5.79
C ALA A 362 -40.60 -40.00 -4.78
N PRO A 363 -40.85 -40.23 -3.47
CA PRO A 363 -40.48 -39.27 -2.43
C PRO A 363 -38.94 -39.14 -2.34
N PRO A 364 -38.40 -38.04 -1.79
CA PRO A 364 -36.96 -37.84 -1.66
C PRO A 364 -36.32 -39.01 -0.88
N PRO A 365 -35.07 -39.42 -1.18
CA PRO A 365 -34.45 -40.55 -0.50
C PRO A 365 -34.33 -40.24 0.99
N GLY A 366 -35.21 -40.86 1.78
CA GLY A 366 -35.04 -40.97 3.21
C GLY A 366 -33.70 -41.65 3.48
N ARG A 367 -32.96 -41.13 4.48
CA ARG A 367 -31.75 -41.78 4.98
C ARG A 367 -32.06 -43.25 5.23
N VAL A 368 -31.51 -44.14 4.41
CA VAL A 368 -31.53 -45.57 4.68
C VAL A 368 -30.80 -45.75 6.02
N PRO A 369 -31.47 -46.22 7.09
CA PRO A 369 -30.78 -46.49 8.35
C PRO A 369 -29.68 -47.51 8.06
N PRO A 370 -28.48 -47.35 8.65
CA PRO A 370 -27.38 -48.28 8.40
C PRO A 370 -27.82 -49.70 8.75
N PRO A 371 -27.34 -50.74 8.03
CA PRO A 371 -27.71 -52.12 8.30
C PRO A 371 -27.40 -52.45 9.76
N SER A 372 -28.45 -52.65 10.56
CA SER A 372 -28.37 -52.93 11.98
C SER A 372 -28.39 -54.44 12.19
N GLY A 373 -27.27 -54.98 12.64
CA GLY A 373 -27.12 -56.39 12.99
C GLY A 373 -25.73 -56.61 13.58
N SER A 374 -25.59 -57.61 14.46
CA SER A 374 -24.33 -57.95 15.14
C SER A 374 -23.15 -58.16 14.18
N ARG A 375 -23.43 -58.55 12.94
CA ARG A 375 -22.49 -58.75 11.83
C ARG A 375 -21.90 -57.45 11.26
N PHE A 376 -22.62 -56.33 11.39
CA PHE A 376 -22.21 -55.00 10.92
C PHE A 376 -21.68 -54.10 12.05
N ALA A 377 -21.72 -54.57 13.30
CA ALA A 377 -21.22 -53.84 14.46
C ALA A 377 -19.71 -53.55 14.37
N GLY A 378 -18.93 -54.43 13.74
CA GLY A 378 -17.50 -54.22 13.48
C GLY A 378 -17.21 -53.12 12.44
N ALA A 379 -17.97 -53.09 11.34
CA ALA A 379 -17.83 -52.09 10.29
C ALA A 379 -18.25 -50.67 10.75
N LEU A 380 -19.31 -50.56 11.56
CA LEU A 380 -19.72 -49.29 12.16
C LEU A 380 -18.73 -48.78 13.23
N ARG A 381 -18.05 -49.68 13.96
CA ARG A 381 -16.98 -49.32 14.91
C ARG A 381 -15.69 -48.89 14.20
N ALA A 382 -15.33 -49.52 13.08
CA ALA A 382 -14.15 -49.13 12.28
C ALA A 382 -14.32 -47.75 11.60
N ASP A 383 -15.55 -47.36 11.28
CA ASP A 383 -15.88 -46.09 10.63
C ASP A 383 -16.23 -44.96 11.62
N ALA A 384 -16.38 -45.29 12.91
CA ALA A 384 -16.61 -44.36 14.02
C ALA A 384 -15.53 -43.26 14.16
N PRO A 385 -14.20 -43.55 14.11
CA PRO A 385 -13.19 -42.50 14.19
C PRO A 385 -13.28 -41.51 13.02
N ARG A 386 -13.48 -41.98 11.78
CA ARG A 386 -13.67 -41.13 10.59
C ARG A 386 -14.94 -40.28 10.63
N ARG A 387 -15.99 -40.76 11.31
CA ARG A 387 -17.22 -39.99 11.55
C ARG A 387 -17.02 -38.92 12.62
N ARG A 388 -16.31 -39.25 13.70
CA ARG A 388 -15.90 -38.30 14.76
C ARG A 388 -15.03 -37.18 14.19
N GLU A 389 -13.99 -37.51 13.44
CA GLU A 389 -13.13 -36.53 12.77
C GLU A 389 -13.91 -35.61 11.82
N ARG A 390 -14.85 -36.17 11.04
CA ARG A 390 -15.74 -35.38 10.17
C ARG A 390 -16.68 -34.48 10.97
N SER A 391 -17.24 -34.95 12.08
CA SER A 391 -18.09 -34.12 12.95
C SER A 391 -17.29 -33.02 13.63
N GLU A 392 -16.08 -33.31 14.11
CA GLU A 392 -15.21 -32.32 14.72
C GLU A 392 -14.71 -31.28 13.71
N ARG A 393 -14.38 -31.68 12.48
CA ARG A 393 -14.04 -30.74 11.40
C ARG A 393 -15.22 -29.84 11.06
N ARG A 394 -16.45 -30.37 11.05
CA ARG A 394 -17.68 -29.58 10.86
C ARG A 394 -17.91 -28.62 12.03
N GLU A 395 -17.69 -29.08 13.25
CA GLU A 395 -17.83 -28.26 14.46
C GLU A 395 -16.82 -27.12 14.49
N ARG A 396 -15.53 -27.40 14.25
CA ARG A 396 -14.50 -26.37 14.09
C ARG A 396 -14.81 -25.39 12.96
N GLY A 397 -15.38 -25.88 11.86
CA GLY A 397 -15.83 -25.02 10.75
C GLY A 397 -16.98 -24.08 11.15
N ARG A 398 -17.95 -24.58 11.92
CA ARG A 398 -19.04 -23.76 12.49
C ARG A 398 -18.51 -22.71 13.46
N GLN A 399 -17.64 -23.12 14.39
CA GLN A 399 -17.03 -22.22 15.36
C GLN A 399 -16.23 -21.10 14.68
N SER A 400 -15.45 -21.43 13.64
CA SER A 400 -14.73 -20.43 12.84
C SER A 400 -15.67 -19.48 12.10
N ALA A 401 -16.79 -19.98 11.57
CA ALA A 401 -17.79 -19.15 10.90
C ALA A 401 -18.47 -18.18 11.90
N GLU A 402 -18.87 -18.68 13.07
CA GLU A 402 -19.43 -17.86 14.15
C GLU A 402 -18.43 -16.80 14.64
N GLU A 403 -17.15 -17.14 14.77
CA GLU A 403 -16.09 -16.17 15.11
C GLU A 403 -15.97 -15.08 14.05
N HIS A 404 -16.02 -15.46 12.76
CA HIS A 404 -15.97 -14.51 11.66
C HIS A 404 -17.19 -13.58 11.63
N GLU A 405 -18.38 -14.10 11.92
CA GLU A 405 -19.61 -13.30 12.05
C GLU A 405 -19.54 -12.31 13.21
N ARG A 406 -19.09 -12.76 14.40
CA ARG A 406 -18.92 -11.90 15.57
C ARG A 406 -17.90 -10.79 15.32
N ALA A 407 -16.74 -11.13 14.76
CA ALA A 407 -15.70 -10.17 14.43
C ALA A 407 -16.16 -9.13 13.39
N ALA A 408 -16.92 -9.56 12.38
CA ALA A 408 -17.50 -8.66 11.38
C ALA A 408 -18.52 -7.69 12.00
N ALA A 409 -19.39 -8.18 12.88
CA ALA A 409 -20.37 -7.34 13.59
C ALA A 409 -19.68 -6.32 14.52
N GLU A 410 -18.67 -6.75 15.28
CA GLU A 410 -17.89 -5.87 16.15
C GLU A 410 -17.19 -4.77 15.35
N THR A 411 -16.56 -5.14 14.23
CA THR A 411 -15.89 -4.19 13.33
C THR A 411 -16.87 -3.15 12.79
N ALA A 412 -18.06 -3.56 12.36
CA ALA A 412 -19.08 -2.65 11.85
C ALA A 412 -19.58 -1.67 12.94
N LEU A 413 -19.80 -2.14 14.16
CA LEU A 413 -20.20 -1.29 15.29
C LEU A 413 -19.09 -0.29 15.65
N ARG A 414 -17.83 -0.74 15.66
CA ARG A 414 -16.68 0.13 15.89
C ARG A 414 -16.56 1.20 14.81
N LEU A 415 -16.74 0.83 13.54
CA LEU A 415 -16.73 1.79 12.44
C LEU A 415 -17.84 2.83 12.57
N ARG A 416 -19.06 2.40 12.92
CA ARG A 416 -20.20 3.29 13.17
C ARG A 416 -19.88 4.33 14.24
N ARG A 417 -19.26 3.89 15.35
CA ARG A 417 -18.84 4.78 16.43
C ARG A 417 -17.80 5.79 15.95
N LEU A 418 -16.77 5.35 15.24
CA LEU A 418 -15.73 6.25 14.71
C LEU A 418 -16.31 7.29 13.74
N ARG A 419 -17.28 6.90 12.91
CA ARG A 419 -18.00 7.83 12.02
C ARG A 419 -18.83 8.84 12.79
N ALA A 420 -19.55 8.41 13.83
CA ALA A 420 -20.32 9.31 14.71
C ALA A 420 -19.41 10.32 15.46
N GLU A 421 -18.19 9.90 15.82
CA GLU A 421 -17.18 10.74 16.47
C GLU A 421 -16.40 11.63 15.47
N GLY A 422 -16.70 11.57 14.16
CA GLY A 422 -16.00 12.35 13.13
C GLY A 422 -14.56 11.89 12.84
N SER A 423 -14.13 10.74 13.39
CA SER A 423 -12.77 10.22 13.32
C SER A 423 -12.49 9.48 12.00
N SER A 424 -12.51 10.21 10.89
CA SER A 424 -12.44 9.63 9.53
C SER A 424 -11.13 8.87 9.24
N ALA A 425 -9.99 9.31 9.78
CA ALA A 425 -8.72 8.64 9.57
C ALA A 425 -8.68 7.25 10.27
N ALA A 426 -9.13 7.18 11.53
CA ALA A 426 -9.21 5.92 12.27
C ALA A 426 -10.21 4.94 11.63
N ALA A 427 -11.32 5.46 11.08
CA ALA A 427 -12.28 4.66 10.32
C ALA A 427 -11.66 4.04 9.07
N HIS A 428 -10.83 4.80 8.34
CA HIS A 428 -10.12 4.28 7.18
C HIS A 428 -9.10 3.19 7.56
N VAL A 429 -8.29 3.41 8.60
CA VAL A 429 -7.35 2.39 9.11
C VAL A 429 -8.08 1.09 9.46
N LEU A 430 -9.21 1.19 10.15
CA LEU A 430 -10.02 0.01 10.51
C LEU A 430 -10.54 -0.74 9.27
N LEU A 431 -10.94 -0.02 8.21
CA LEU A 431 -11.38 -0.63 6.95
C LEU A 431 -10.22 -1.31 6.21
N SER A 432 -9.04 -0.69 6.16
CA SER A 432 -7.85 -1.29 5.54
C SER A 432 -7.39 -2.53 6.31
N GLU A 433 -7.39 -2.51 7.65
CA GLU A 433 -7.10 -3.67 8.49
C GLU A 433 -8.12 -4.80 8.25
N ALA A 434 -9.40 -4.46 8.17
CA ALA A 434 -10.46 -5.42 7.91
C ALA A 434 -10.35 -6.06 6.51
N ALA A 435 -9.99 -5.27 5.49
CA ALA A 435 -9.77 -5.76 4.13
C ALA A 435 -8.60 -6.74 4.05
N GLY A 436 -7.49 -6.48 4.78
CA GLY A 436 -6.33 -7.37 4.87
C GLY A 436 -6.52 -8.59 5.79
N GLY A 437 -7.69 -8.75 6.40
CA GLY A 437 -8.03 -9.88 7.24
C GLY A 437 -8.40 -11.16 6.46
N PRO A 438 -8.91 -12.19 7.14
CA PRO A 438 -9.41 -13.39 6.48
C PRO A 438 -10.49 -13.08 5.44
N ALA A 439 -10.31 -13.53 4.19
CA ALA A 439 -11.22 -13.26 3.07
C ALA A 439 -12.69 -13.62 3.35
N ALA A 440 -12.93 -14.70 4.11
CA ALA A 440 -14.26 -15.14 4.51
C ALA A 440 -15.04 -14.09 5.35
N ARG A 441 -14.35 -13.15 6.01
CA ARG A 441 -14.97 -12.08 6.81
C ARG A 441 -15.50 -10.93 5.95
N LEU A 442 -14.94 -10.72 4.75
CA LEU A 442 -15.28 -9.60 3.89
C LEU A 442 -16.79 -9.54 3.53
N PRO A 443 -17.45 -10.62 3.04
CA PRO A 443 -18.89 -10.58 2.77
C PRO A 443 -19.74 -10.35 4.03
N LEU A 444 -19.33 -10.92 5.18
CA LEU A 444 -20.01 -10.76 6.46
C LEU A 444 -19.95 -9.31 6.96
N LEU A 445 -18.78 -8.68 6.83
CA LEU A 445 -18.57 -7.28 7.19
C LEU A 445 -19.37 -6.37 6.28
N ALA A 446 -19.34 -6.58 4.96
CA ALA A 446 -20.14 -5.80 4.02
C ALA A 446 -21.64 -5.83 4.38
N ALA A 447 -22.18 -7.01 4.70
CA ALA A 447 -23.56 -7.15 5.15
C ALA A 447 -23.81 -6.46 6.52
N ALA A 448 -22.86 -6.51 7.45
CA ALA A 448 -22.98 -5.82 8.74
C ALA A 448 -22.95 -4.29 8.59
N LEU A 449 -22.10 -3.76 7.72
CA LEU A 449 -22.04 -2.32 7.41
C LEU A 449 -23.35 -1.82 6.82
N GLU A 450 -23.93 -2.55 5.86
CA GLU A 450 -25.24 -2.21 5.27
C GLU A 450 -26.35 -2.19 6.32
N ARG A 451 -26.40 -3.19 7.22
CA ARG A 451 -27.38 -3.22 8.33
C ARG A 451 -27.24 -2.03 9.29
N HIS A 452 -26.07 -1.42 9.37
CA HIS A 452 -25.80 -0.26 10.22
C HIS A 452 -25.82 1.07 9.47
N GLY A 453 -26.31 1.11 8.23
CA GLY A 453 -26.43 2.33 7.43
C GLY A 453 -25.11 2.84 6.85
N LEU A 454 -24.06 2.01 6.86
CA LEU A 454 -22.70 2.35 6.39
C LEU A 454 -22.45 1.81 4.97
N ALA A 455 -23.45 1.85 4.09
CA ALA A 455 -23.34 1.31 2.74
C ALA A 455 -22.22 1.99 1.91
N ALA A 456 -21.95 3.28 2.16
CA ALA A 456 -20.84 3.99 1.52
C ALA A 456 -19.46 3.39 1.92
N ASP A 457 -19.31 2.90 3.15
CA ASP A 457 -18.07 2.29 3.62
C ASP A 457 -17.81 0.92 2.97
N VAL A 458 -18.83 0.25 2.42
CA VAL A 458 -18.64 -0.98 1.62
C VAL A 458 -17.85 -0.68 0.35
N ALA A 459 -18.08 0.47 -0.29
CA ALA A 459 -17.31 0.87 -1.47
C ALA A 459 -15.83 1.08 -1.11
N THR A 460 -15.56 1.73 0.02
CA THR A 460 -14.20 1.91 0.56
C THR A 460 -13.56 0.56 0.91
N LEU A 461 -14.29 -0.33 1.59
CA LEU A 461 -13.80 -1.67 1.92
C LEU A 461 -13.37 -2.46 0.67
N LEU A 462 -14.18 -2.42 -0.40
CA LEU A 462 -13.85 -3.09 -1.66
C LEU A 462 -12.67 -2.44 -2.38
N TRP A 463 -12.52 -1.12 -2.27
CA TRP A 463 -11.35 -0.39 -2.79
C TRP A 463 -10.06 -0.83 -2.09
N GLU A 464 -10.09 -0.94 -0.76
CA GLU A 464 -8.97 -1.49 0.01
C GLU A 464 -8.68 -2.94 -0.38
N ALA A 465 -9.72 -3.77 -0.51
CA ALA A 465 -9.58 -5.16 -0.94
C ALA A 465 -8.99 -5.32 -2.35
N ALA A 466 -9.24 -4.36 -3.25
CA ALA A 466 -8.66 -4.35 -4.61
C ALA A 466 -7.13 -4.11 -4.60
N SER A 467 -6.61 -3.53 -3.52
CA SER A 467 -5.19 -3.23 -3.33
C SER A 467 -4.40 -4.40 -2.73
N LEU A 468 -5.08 -5.47 -2.31
CA LEU A 468 -4.45 -6.67 -1.76
C LEU A 468 -3.54 -7.38 -2.79
N PRO A 469 -2.53 -8.16 -2.38
CA PRO A 469 -1.78 -9.01 -3.29
C PRO A 469 -2.68 -9.93 -4.14
N PRO A 470 -2.26 -10.35 -5.35
CA PRO A 470 -3.09 -11.13 -6.28
C PRO A 470 -3.75 -12.38 -5.68
N GLY A 471 -3.10 -13.03 -4.71
CA GLY A 471 -3.64 -14.21 -4.03
C GLY A 471 -4.78 -13.89 -3.08
N GLU A 472 -4.61 -12.85 -2.29
CA GLU A 472 -5.59 -12.41 -1.30
C GLU A 472 -6.80 -11.76 -1.97
N LEU A 473 -6.60 -11.02 -3.06
CA LEU A 473 -7.70 -10.49 -3.88
C LEU A 473 -8.53 -11.62 -4.50
N ALA A 474 -7.89 -12.65 -5.06
CA ALA A 474 -8.61 -13.81 -5.60
C ALA A 474 -9.44 -14.53 -4.52
N ALA A 475 -8.89 -14.70 -3.32
CA ALA A 475 -9.60 -15.28 -2.18
C ALA A 475 -10.78 -14.40 -1.71
N ALA A 476 -10.61 -13.07 -1.70
CA ALA A 476 -11.68 -12.12 -1.39
C ALA A 476 -12.81 -12.17 -2.41
N ALA A 477 -12.48 -12.23 -3.70
CA ALA A 477 -13.45 -12.39 -4.78
C ALA A 477 -14.20 -13.72 -4.69
N GLU A 478 -13.48 -14.82 -4.40
CA GLU A 478 -14.08 -16.14 -4.15
C GLU A 478 -15.05 -16.09 -2.97
N ALA A 479 -14.66 -15.49 -1.84
CA ALA A 479 -15.49 -15.38 -0.65
C ALA A 479 -16.77 -14.56 -0.91
N LEU A 480 -16.66 -13.42 -1.60
CA LEU A 480 -17.83 -12.62 -2.00
C LEU A 480 -18.76 -13.42 -2.90
N ALA A 481 -18.20 -14.15 -3.85
CA ALA A 481 -18.98 -14.89 -4.82
C ALA A 481 -19.58 -16.19 -4.24
N ALA A 482 -18.94 -16.80 -3.25
CA ALA A 482 -19.50 -17.89 -2.45
C ALA A 482 -20.64 -17.41 -1.54
N ALA A 483 -20.58 -16.16 -1.05
CA ALA A 483 -21.64 -15.53 -0.27
C ALA A 483 -22.79 -14.96 -1.12
N GLY A 484 -22.81 -15.20 -2.45
CA GLY A 484 -23.85 -14.68 -3.34
C GLY A 484 -23.78 -13.18 -3.64
N ARG A 485 -22.69 -12.50 -3.25
CA ARG A 485 -22.48 -11.06 -3.45
C ARG A 485 -21.87 -10.75 -4.81
N ALA A 486 -22.58 -11.14 -5.88
CA ALA A 486 -22.09 -11.04 -7.26
C ALA A 486 -21.77 -9.60 -7.69
N ALA A 487 -22.58 -8.63 -7.27
CA ALA A 487 -22.36 -7.22 -7.61
C ALA A 487 -21.05 -6.68 -7.02
N ASP A 488 -20.77 -7.01 -5.76
CA ASP A 488 -19.56 -6.57 -5.04
C ASP A 488 -18.32 -7.29 -5.55
N CYS A 489 -18.41 -8.60 -5.79
CA CYS A 489 -17.36 -9.38 -6.45
C CYS A 489 -17.03 -8.77 -7.82
N GLY A 490 -18.04 -8.47 -8.64
CA GLY A 490 -17.84 -7.83 -9.93
C GLY A 490 -17.19 -6.45 -9.85
N ARG A 491 -17.51 -5.64 -8.82
CA ARG A 491 -16.85 -4.34 -8.59
C ARG A 491 -15.37 -4.53 -8.22
N LEU A 492 -15.08 -5.43 -7.29
CA LEU A 492 -13.72 -5.78 -6.88
C LEU A 492 -12.87 -6.24 -8.07
N LEU A 493 -13.41 -7.14 -8.91
CA LEU A 493 -12.70 -7.66 -10.09
C LEU A 493 -12.48 -6.59 -11.16
N ARG A 494 -13.45 -5.69 -11.38
CA ARG A 494 -13.26 -4.55 -12.31
C ARG A 494 -12.16 -3.62 -11.85
N GLN A 495 -12.04 -3.36 -10.54
CA GLN A 495 -10.94 -2.59 -9.96
C GLN A 495 -9.60 -3.34 -10.10
N GLY A 496 -9.60 -4.65 -9.83
CA GLY A 496 -8.43 -5.52 -10.00
C GLY A 496 -7.90 -5.57 -11.44
N ALA A 497 -8.73 -5.31 -12.45
CA ALA A 497 -8.32 -5.25 -13.85
C ALA A 497 -7.43 -4.03 -14.19
N ALA A 498 -7.37 -3.01 -13.32
CA ALA A 498 -6.50 -1.85 -13.52
C ALA A 498 -5.01 -2.16 -13.33
N ARG A 499 -4.70 -3.28 -12.67
CA ARG A 499 -3.35 -3.77 -12.38
C ARG A 499 -2.57 -4.15 -13.66
N PRO A 500 -1.24 -4.33 -13.58
CA PRO A 500 -0.47 -4.90 -14.68
C PRO A 500 -1.08 -6.23 -15.15
N ALA A 501 -1.11 -6.45 -16.47
CA ALA A 501 -1.78 -7.61 -17.06
C ALA A 501 -1.29 -8.95 -16.50
N ALA A 502 0.01 -9.09 -16.22
CA ALA A 502 0.58 -10.29 -15.62
C ALA A 502 -0.01 -10.59 -14.22
N GLU A 503 -0.27 -9.57 -13.40
CA GLU A 503 -0.92 -9.74 -12.10
C GLU A 503 -2.41 -10.09 -12.23
N ALA A 504 -3.12 -9.48 -13.19
CA ALA A 504 -4.49 -9.87 -13.50
C ALA A 504 -4.58 -11.34 -13.96
N GLY A 505 -3.57 -11.82 -14.69
CA GLY A 505 -3.38 -13.22 -15.05
C GLY A 505 -3.25 -14.14 -13.83
N LEU A 506 -2.44 -13.75 -12.84
CA LEU A 506 -2.28 -14.49 -11.59
C LEU A 506 -3.59 -14.59 -10.79
N ILE A 507 -4.38 -13.52 -10.75
CA ILE A 507 -5.70 -13.53 -10.12
C ILE A 507 -6.63 -14.48 -10.88
N ALA A 508 -6.67 -14.39 -12.21
CA ALA A 508 -7.50 -15.25 -13.05
C ALA A 508 -7.14 -16.73 -12.90
N ALA A 509 -5.85 -17.08 -12.88
CA ALA A 509 -5.39 -18.46 -12.68
C ALA A 509 -5.86 -19.03 -11.33
N ARG A 510 -5.75 -18.24 -10.25
CA ARG A 510 -6.24 -18.65 -8.92
C ARG A 510 -7.75 -18.85 -8.90
N LEU A 511 -8.51 -17.92 -9.48
CA LEU A 511 -9.97 -18.07 -9.59
C LEU A 511 -10.34 -19.33 -10.38
N CYS A 512 -9.61 -19.66 -11.45
CA CYS A 512 -9.83 -20.90 -12.20
C CYS A 512 -9.54 -22.15 -11.35
N SER A 513 -8.44 -22.15 -10.60
CA SER A 513 -8.10 -23.26 -9.69
C SER A 513 -9.14 -23.46 -8.57
N ALA A 514 -9.85 -22.38 -8.19
CA ALA A 514 -10.95 -22.40 -7.24
C ALA A 514 -12.33 -22.69 -7.90
N GLY A 515 -12.38 -23.02 -9.20
CA GLY A 515 -13.63 -23.28 -9.92
C GLY A 515 -14.47 -22.03 -10.22
N ARG A 516 -13.91 -20.83 -10.01
CA ARG A 516 -14.55 -19.51 -10.22
C ARG A 516 -14.26 -18.96 -11.63
N ARG A 517 -14.57 -19.75 -12.66
CA ARG A 517 -14.28 -19.40 -14.06
C ARG A 517 -15.01 -18.13 -14.51
N GLU A 518 -16.27 -17.94 -14.10
CA GLU A 518 -17.06 -16.77 -14.49
C GLU A 518 -16.49 -15.47 -13.90
N GLU A 519 -15.97 -15.52 -12.68
CA GLU A 519 -15.27 -14.41 -12.05
C GLU A 519 -13.95 -14.10 -12.76
N ALA A 520 -13.18 -15.12 -13.16
CA ALA A 520 -11.98 -14.94 -13.97
C ALA A 520 -12.30 -14.30 -15.33
N VAL A 521 -13.38 -14.73 -16.00
CA VAL A 521 -13.87 -14.12 -17.24
C VAL A 521 -14.28 -12.65 -17.00
N THR A 522 -14.91 -12.34 -15.87
CA THR A 522 -15.32 -10.96 -15.52
C THR A 522 -14.12 -10.03 -15.38
N LEU A 523 -13.07 -10.50 -14.68
CA LEU A 523 -11.80 -9.78 -14.54
C LEU A 523 -11.15 -9.53 -15.92
N LEU A 524 -10.95 -10.59 -16.71
CA LEU A 524 -10.25 -10.50 -17.99
C LEU A 524 -11.06 -9.74 -19.05
N SER A 525 -12.40 -9.79 -18.99
CA SER A 525 -13.25 -8.98 -19.88
C SER A 525 -13.06 -7.49 -19.62
N SER A 526 -12.84 -7.12 -18.37
CA SER A 526 -12.57 -5.73 -17.96
C SER A 526 -11.18 -5.29 -18.42
N LEU A 527 -10.17 -6.17 -18.30
CA LEU A 527 -8.82 -5.93 -18.82
C LEU A 527 -8.82 -5.73 -20.35
N VAL A 528 -9.49 -6.61 -21.09
CA VAL A 528 -9.58 -6.56 -22.57
C VAL A 528 -10.28 -5.30 -23.05
N ARG A 529 -11.27 -4.78 -22.31
CA ARG A 529 -11.93 -3.50 -22.64
C ARG A 529 -11.04 -2.29 -22.40
N ALA A 530 -10.18 -2.35 -21.39
CA ALA A 530 -9.38 -1.22 -20.94
C ALA A 530 -8.00 -1.11 -21.61
N ARG A 531 -7.47 -2.22 -22.16
CA ARG A 531 -6.09 -2.33 -22.66
C ARG A 531 -6.04 -2.84 -24.10
N GLY A 532 -4.90 -2.62 -24.77
CA GLY A 532 -4.65 -3.18 -26.10
C GLY A 532 -4.53 -4.71 -26.06
N ALA A 533 -4.77 -5.38 -27.19
CA ALA A 533 -4.75 -6.84 -27.27
C ALA A 533 -3.39 -7.44 -26.89
N GLU A 534 -2.29 -6.78 -27.23
CA GLU A 534 -0.93 -7.21 -26.87
C GLU A 534 -0.74 -7.20 -25.34
N GLU A 535 -1.16 -6.11 -24.69
CA GLU A 535 -1.08 -6.00 -23.24
C GLU A 535 -1.99 -7.01 -22.55
N ALA A 536 -3.21 -7.22 -23.05
CA ALA A 536 -4.13 -8.24 -22.52
C ALA A 536 -3.55 -9.66 -22.65
N ALA A 537 -2.87 -9.98 -23.76
CA ALA A 537 -2.21 -11.27 -23.97
C ALA A 537 -1.11 -11.55 -22.91
N ARG A 538 -0.47 -10.52 -22.34
CA ARG A 538 0.52 -10.69 -21.25
C ARG A 538 -0.09 -11.25 -19.96
N ALA A 539 -1.42 -11.23 -19.79
CA ALA A 539 -2.07 -11.92 -18.68
C ALA A 539 -1.82 -13.44 -18.70
N ALA A 540 -1.60 -14.03 -19.87
CA ALA A 540 -1.29 -15.44 -20.01
C ALA A 540 0.20 -15.78 -19.78
N ALA A 541 1.07 -14.79 -19.53
CA ALA A 541 2.52 -15.02 -19.55
C ALA A 541 3.03 -16.02 -18.50
N GLN A 542 2.48 -16.00 -17.27
CA GLN A 542 2.96 -16.87 -16.19
C GLN A 542 2.31 -18.25 -16.19
N ASP A 543 1.01 -18.34 -16.50
CA ASP A 543 0.29 -19.61 -16.60
C ASP A 543 -0.58 -19.62 -17.87
N PRO A 544 0.02 -19.88 -19.04
CA PRO A 544 -0.71 -19.82 -20.29
C PRO A 544 -1.81 -20.89 -20.39
N ARG A 545 -1.59 -22.07 -19.79
CA ARG A 545 -2.54 -23.19 -19.85
C ARG A 545 -3.83 -22.89 -19.08
N ALA A 546 -3.72 -22.26 -17.91
CA ALA A 546 -4.90 -21.87 -17.15
C ALA A 546 -5.58 -20.61 -17.71
N VAL A 547 -4.80 -19.61 -18.12
CA VAL A 547 -5.32 -18.27 -18.39
C VAL A 547 -5.74 -18.06 -19.85
N ALA A 548 -5.01 -18.61 -20.83
CA ALA A 548 -5.31 -18.35 -22.25
C ALA A 548 -6.73 -18.75 -22.68
N PRO A 549 -7.27 -19.92 -22.27
CA PRO A 549 -8.65 -20.30 -22.64
C PRO A 549 -9.69 -19.31 -22.08
N VAL A 550 -9.48 -18.84 -20.85
CA VAL A 550 -10.40 -17.93 -20.16
C VAL A 550 -10.28 -16.51 -20.71
N LEU A 551 -9.08 -16.10 -21.10
CA LEU A 551 -8.83 -14.83 -21.78
C LEU A 551 -9.52 -14.79 -23.15
N LEU A 552 -9.48 -15.90 -23.91
CA LEU A 552 -10.19 -16.01 -25.18
C LEU A 552 -11.71 -15.99 -25.01
N ASP A 553 -12.25 -16.63 -23.97
CA ASP A 553 -13.67 -16.53 -23.61
C ASP A 553 -14.06 -15.09 -23.26
N ALA A 554 -13.25 -14.42 -22.44
CA ALA A 554 -13.45 -13.01 -22.10
C ALA A 554 -13.42 -12.11 -23.35
N ALA A 555 -12.45 -12.29 -24.23
CA ALA A 555 -12.35 -11.53 -25.47
C ALA A 555 -13.56 -11.76 -26.40
N ARG A 556 -14.05 -13.01 -26.49
CA ARG A 556 -15.29 -13.35 -27.22
C ARG A 556 -16.50 -12.64 -26.64
N ARG A 557 -16.64 -12.60 -25.30
CA ARG A 557 -17.73 -11.87 -24.63
C ARG A 557 -17.69 -10.36 -24.86
N VAL A 558 -16.51 -9.79 -25.10
CA VAL A 558 -16.39 -8.36 -25.46
C VAL A 558 -16.79 -8.13 -26.92
N SER A 559 -16.18 -8.83 -27.88
CA SER A 559 -16.59 -8.81 -29.30
C SER A 559 -15.76 -9.80 -30.14
N PRO A 560 -16.22 -10.20 -31.35
CA PRO A 560 -15.41 -10.99 -32.28
C PRO A 560 -14.06 -10.34 -32.63
N ARG A 561 -14.02 -9.01 -32.78
CA ARG A 561 -12.77 -8.27 -33.09
C ARG A 561 -11.72 -8.43 -32.00
N HIS A 562 -12.12 -8.30 -30.73
CA HIS A 562 -11.22 -8.48 -29.59
C HIS A 562 -10.73 -9.92 -29.50
N HIS A 563 -11.59 -10.91 -29.77
CA HIS A 563 -11.18 -12.31 -29.84
C HIS A 563 -10.08 -12.53 -30.87
N TYR A 564 -10.27 -12.12 -32.13
CA TYR A 564 -9.25 -12.29 -33.17
C TYR A 564 -7.93 -11.59 -32.82
N ALA A 565 -8.00 -10.37 -32.28
CA ALA A 565 -6.82 -9.61 -31.89
C ALA A 565 -6.04 -10.34 -30.78
N VAL A 566 -6.70 -10.75 -29.70
CA VAL A 566 -6.07 -11.47 -28.59
C VAL A 566 -5.51 -12.83 -29.04
N THR A 567 -6.24 -13.60 -29.87
CA THR A 567 -5.72 -14.86 -30.46
C THR A 567 -4.46 -14.62 -31.29
N SER A 568 -4.39 -13.51 -32.03
CA SER A 568 -3.19 -13.17 -32.81
C SER A 568 -2.00 -12.84 -31.91
N GLU A 569 -2.22 -12.11 -30.83
CA GLU A 569 -1.17 -11.72 -29.88
C GLU A 569 -0.67 -12.91 -29.06
N LEU A 570 -1.56 -13.80 -28.61
CA LEU A 570 -1.18 -15.05 -27.94
C LEU A 570 -0.32 -15.94 -28.84
N ARG A 571 -0.70 -16.09 -30.12
CA ARG A 571 0.11 -16.82 -31.11
C ARG A 571 1.48 -16.17 -31.33
N ARG A 572 1.56 -14.84 -31.42
CA ARG A 572 2.83 -14.11 -31.56
C ARG A 572 3.73 -14.31 -30.33
N ALA A 573 3.13 -14.41 -29.14
CA ALA A 573 3.84 -14.69 -27.90
C ALA A 573 4.23 -16.18 -27.71
N GLY A 574 3.93 -17.07 -28.68
CA GLY A 574 4.22 -18.49 -28.57
C GLY A 574 3.33 -19.25 -27.59
N VAL A 575 2.22 -18.65 -27.16
CA VAL A 575 1.24 -19.31 -26.29
C VAL A 575 0.35 -20.20 -27.16
N ALA A 576 0.40 -21.51 -26.93
CA ALA A 576 -0.54 -22.45 -27.54
C ALA A 576 -1.96 -22.16 -27.03
N THR A 577 -2.83 -21.71 -27.93
CA THR A 577 -4.22 -21.33 -27.66
C THR A 577 -5.19 -22.49 -27.85
#